data_AF-A0A2G9NSP5-F1
#
_entry.id   AF-A0A2G9NSP5-F1
#
_cell.length_a   1.000
_cell.length_b   1.000
_cell.length_c   1.000
_cell.angle_alpha   90.00
_cell.angle_beta   90.00
_cell.angle_gamma   90.00
#
_symmetry.space_group_name_H-M   'P 1'
#
loop_
_entity.id
_entity.type
_entity.pdbx_description
1 polymer ?
#
loop_
_entity_poly.entity_id
_entity_poly.type
_entity_poly.pdbx_seq_one_letter_code
_entity_poly.pdbx_strand_id
1 'polypeptide(L)'
;MAIIRKKCWPKYFELILDGKKKFDVRIADFPVSEGDTIIFEEWNPDTQEYTGRKLEKKVTYVSKIKGFEFFPKEEVDAHGLVIMSLE
;
A
#
# COMPACT_ATOMS: atom_id res chain seq x y z
N MET A 1 4.32 16.81 -7.69
CA MET A 1 3.54 15.64 -8.09
C MET A 1 4.43 14.71 -8.87
N ALA A 2 4.81 13.59 -8.27
CA ALA A 2 5.60 12.55 -8.89
C ALA A 2 4.70 11.38 -9.32
N ILE A 3 5.18 10.61 -10.30
CA ILE A 3 4.62 9.32 -10.67
C ILE A 3 5.54 8.24 -10.11
N ILE A 4 5.01 7.38 -9.25
CA ILE A 4 5.75 6.33 -8.56
C ILE A 4 5.21 4.97 -9.02
N ARG A 5 6.08 4.06 -9.44
CA ARG A 5 5.69 2.71 -9.86
C ARG A 5 5.99 1.70 -8.77
N LYS A 6 5.03 0.83 -8.47
CA LYS A 6 5.19 -0.21 -7.46
C LYS A 6 4.55 -1.52 -7.92
N LYS A 7 5.23 -2.64 -7.63
CA LYS A 7 4.64 -3.98 -7.77
C LYS A 7 3.42 -4.13 -6.86
N CYS A 8 2.37 -4.76 -7.38
CA CYS A 8 1.18 -5.14 -6.63
C CYS A 8 0.85 -6.61 -6.91
N TRP A 9 0.58 -7.40 -5.87
CA TRP A 9 0.17 -8.78 -6.07
C TRP A 9 -1.29 -8.86 -6.53
N PRO A 10 -1.69 -9.88 -7.31
CA PRO A 10 -3.02 -9.94 -7.93
C PRO A 10 -4.16 -9.81 -6.92
N LYS A 11 -4.05 -10.47 -5.76
CA LYS A 11 -5.03 -10.37 -4.67
C LYS A 11 -5.29 -8.92 -4.23
N TYR A 12 -4.25 -8.12 -4.07
CA TYR A 12 -4.41 -6.72 -3.65
C TYR A 12 -4.79 -5.83 -4.82
N PHE A 13 -4.31 -6.14 -6.03
CA PHE A 13 -4.68 -5.43 -7.25
C PHE A 13 -6.20 -5.45 -7.43
N GLU A 14 -6.83 -6.63 -7.33
CA GLU A 14 -8.29 -6.76 -7.41
C GLU A 14 -9.02 -5.97 -6.32
N LEU A 15 -8.56 -6.04 -5.07
CA LEU A 15 -9.17 -5.28 -3.97
C LEU A 15 -9.00 -3.75 -4.09
N ILE A 16 -8.00 -3.27 -4.81
CA ILE A 16 -7.82 -1.83 -5.05
C ILE A 16 -8.64 -1.42 -6.29
N LEU A 17 -8.79 -2.34 -7.26
CA LEU A 17 -9.60 -2.17 -8.45
C LEU A 17 -11.10 -2.09 -8.12
N ASP A 18 -11.59 -2.99 -7.24
CA ASP A 18 -12.99 -3.02 -6.78
C ASP A 18 -13.37 -1.86 -5.84
N GLY A 19 -12.38 -1.11 -5.34
CA GLY A 19 -12.57 0.02 -4.42
C GLY A 19 -12.74 -0.36 -2.94
N LYS A 20 -12.69 -1.65 -2.59
CA LYS A 20 -12.80 -2.17 -1.22
C LYS A 20 -11.59 -1.80 -0.38
N LYS A 21 -10.39 -1.84 -0.97
CA LYS A 21 -9.12 -1.46 -0.34
C LYS A 21 -8.67 -0.10 -0.85
N LYS A 22 -8.76 0.92 0.00
CA LYS A 22 -8.36 2.31 -0.29
C LYS A 22 -7.00 2.70 0.29
N PHE A 23 -6.20 1.75 0.76
CA PHE A 23 -4.89 1.99 1.38
C PHE A 23 -3.85 0.96 0.92
N ASP A 24 -2.56 1.34 0.96
CA ASP A 24 -1.42 0.45 0.71
C ASP A 24 -0.36 0.68 1.80
N VAL A 25 0.23 -0.40 2.32
CA VAL A 25 1.23 -0.34 3.40
C VAL A 25 2.54 -0.90 2.91
N ARG A 26 3.61 -0.14 3.13
CA ARG A 26 4.96 -0.46 2.68
C ARG A 26 5.98 -0.04 3.71
N ILE A 27 7.16 -0.64 3.63
CA ILE A 27 8.36 -0.14 4.29
C ILE A 27 8.58 1.30 3.80
N ALA A 28 8.88 2.22 4.72
CA ALA A 28 9.07 3.63 4.44
C ALA A 28 10.47 3.91 3.84
N ASP A 29 10.85 3.18 2.79
CA ASP A 29 12.15 3.23 2.10
C ASP A 29 12.13 4.04 0.79
N PHE A 30 11.01 4.70 0.48
CA PHE A 30 10.86 5.53 -0.72
C PHE A 30 10.12 6.85 -0.44
N PRO A 31 10.41 7.91 -1.20
CA PRO A 31 9.65 9.14 -1.10
C PRO A 31 8.25 8.99 -1.69
N VAL A 32 7.24 9.41 -0.93
CA VAL A 32 5.85 9.57 -1.35
C VAL A 32 5.22 10.70 -0.53
N SER A 33 4.40 11.50 -1.19
CA SER A 33 3.67 12.63 -0.61
C SER A 33 2.23 12.66 -1.11
N GLU A 34 1.35 13.36 -0.39
CA GLU A 34 0.00 13.62 -0.86
C GLU A 34 0.00 14.37 -2.19
N GLY A 35 -0.92 13.99 -3.08
CA GLY A 35 -1.00 14.51 -4.44
C GLY A 35 -0.17 13.75 -5.47
N ASP A 36 0.76 12.88 -5.06
CA ASP A 36 1.48 11.98 -6.00
C ASP A 36 0.55 10.91 -6.58
N THR A 37 0.98 10.29 -7.70
CA THR A 37 0.28 9.16 -8.32
C THR A 37 1.10 7.89 -8.18
N ILE A 38 0.48 6.84 -7.65
CA ILE A 38 1.04 5.49 -7.64
C ILE A 38 0.45 4.71 -8.83
N ILE A 39 1.33 4.15 -9.66
CA ILE A 39 0.98 3.14 -10.66
C ILE A 39 1.31 1.77 -10.05
N PHE A 40 0.26 1.03 -9.71
CA PHE A 40 0.38 -0.36 -9.32
C PHE A 40 0.52 -1.23 -10.57
N GLU A 41 1.66 -1.88 -10.74
CA GLU A 41 1.92 -2.83 -11.81
C GLU A 41 1.72 -4.24 -11.24
N GLU A 42 0.74 -4.97 -11.78
CA GLU A 42 0.41 -6.30 -11.28
C GLU A 42 1.55 -7.29 -11.57
N TRP A 43 2.01 -7.96 -10.52
CA TRP A 43 3.10 -8.92 -10.55
C TRP A 43 2.60 -10.29 -10.11
N ASN A 44 2.66 -11.28 -11.00
CA ASN A 44 2.30 -12.65 -10.69
C ASN A 44 3.49 -13.35 -9.98
N PRO A 45 3.36 -13.74 -8.69
CA PRO A 45 4.44 -14.39 -7.97
C PRO A 45 4.73 -15.82 -8.46
N ASP A 46 3.75 -16.50 -9.08
CA ASP A 46 3.90 -17.88 -9.55
C ASP A 46 4.72 -17.95 -10.83
N THR A 47 4.47 -17.03 -11.77
CA THR A 47 5.25 -16.93 -13.02
C THR A 47 6.46 -16.02 -12.91
N GLN A 48 6.56 -15.23 -11.83
CA GLN A 48 7.58 -14.20 -11.65
C GLN A 48 7.62 -13.16 -12.78
N GLU A 49 6.44 -12.78 -13.27
CA GLU A 49 6.29 -11.85 -14.39
C GLU A 49 5.24 -10.78 -14.10
N TYR A 50 5.37 -9.65 -14.79
CA TYR A 50 4.29 -8.66 -14.85
C TYR A 50 3.19 -9.16 -15.78
N THR A 51 1.93 -9.07 -15.33
CA THR A 51 0.79 -9.48 -16.17
C THR A 51 0.46 -8.45 -17.26
N GLY A 52 1.06 -7.26 -17.19
CA GLY A 52 0.77 -6.11 -18.04
C GLY A 52 -0.35 -5.22 -17.50
N ARG A 53 -1.12 -5.67 -16.51
CA ARG A 53 -2.18 -4.86 -15.88
C ARG A 53 -1.59 -3.76 -15.01
N LYS A 54 -2.25 -2.60 -15.04
CA LYS A 54 -1.86 -1.41 -14.30
C LYS A 54 -3.07 -0.72 -13.68
N LEU A 55 -2.88 -0.15 -12.50
CA LEU A 55 -3.89 0.63 -11.81
C LEU A 55 -3.27 1.92 -11.29
N GLU A 56 -3.86 3.05 -11.66
CA GLU A 56 -3.42 4.36 -11.21
C GLU A 56 -4.26 4.82 -10.02
N LYS A 57 -3.60 5.27 -8.96
CA LYS A 57 -4.24 5.80 -7.76
C LYS A 57 -3.53 7.07 -7.29
N LYS A 58 -4.32 8.11 -7.03
CA LYS A 58 -3.83 9.34 -6.40
C LYS A 58 -3.64 9.09 -4.91
N VAL A 59 -2.49 9.51 -4.39
CA VAL A 59 -2.20 9.50 -2.95
C VAL A 59 -2.95 10.66 -2.30
N THR A 60 -3.92 10.34 -1.45
CA THR A 60 -4.75 11.34 -0.75
C THR A 60 -4.36 11.52 0.71
N TYR A 61 -3.62 10.57 1.27
CA TYR A 61 -3.11 10.62 2.65
C TYR A 61 -1.81 9.84 2.74
N VAL A 62 -0.84 10.36 3.50
CA VAL A 62 0.42 9.66 3.81
C VAL A 62 0.73 9.78 5.29
N SER A 63 0.95 8.65 5.94
CA SER A 63 1.54 8.59 7.28
C SER A 63 2.83 7.77 7.24
N LYS A 64 3.94 8.39 7.67
CA LYS A 64 5.24 7.72 7.82
C LYS A 64 5.50 7.56 9.30
N ILE A 65 5.42 6.32 9.77
CA ILE A 65 5.54 6.00 11.18
C ILE A 65 6.85 5.21 11.39
N LYS A 66 7.62 5.61 12.39
CA LYS A 66 8.79 4.86 12.88
C LYS A 66 8.44 4.34 14.27
N GLY A 67 8.16 3.03 14.39
CA GLY A 67 7.61 2.45 15.62
C GLY A 67 6.14 2.81 15.84
N PHE A 68 5.59 2.47 16.99
CA PHE A 68 4.20 2.78 17.36
C PHE A 68 4.18 3.41 18.75
N GLU A 69 4.64 4.66 18.86
CA GLU A 69 4.80 5.35 20.15
C GLU A 69 3.48 5.56 20.91
N PHE A 70 2.35 5.44 20.23
CA PHE A 70 1.02 5.55 20.83
C PHE A 70 0.57 4.29 21.59
N PHE A 71 1.26 3.16 21.41
CA PHE A 71 0.92 1.89 22.03
C PHE A 71 2.14 1.29 22.73
N PRO A 72 1.97 0.62 23.88
CA PRO A 72 3.04 -0.16 24.49
C PRO A 72 3.58 -1.18 23.49
N LYS A 73 4.91 -1.31 23.42
CA LYS A 73 5.55 -2.22 22.46
C LYS A 73 5.11 -3.66 22.67
N GLU A 74 4.94 -4.06 23.93
CA GLU A 74 4.50 -5.41 24.32
C GLU A 74 3.10 -5.74 23.76
N GLU A 75 2.18 -4.77 23.74
CA GLU A 75 0.84 -4.96 23.17
C GLU A 75 0.87 -5.06 21.64
N VAL A 76 1.70 -4.25 20.99
CA VAL A 76 1.89 -4.31 19.52
C VAL A 76 2.54 -5.64 19.11
N ASP A 77 3.54 -6.09 19.85
CA ASP A 77 4.20 -7.38 19.59
C ASP A 77 3.24 -8.57 19.83
N ALA A 78 2.33 -8.45 20.80
CA ALA A 78 1.34 -9.49 21.12
C ALA A 78 0.14 -9.55 20.15
N HIS A 79 -0.37 -8.39 19.70
CA HIS A 79 -1.64 -8.30 18.97
C HIS A 79 -1.51 -7.79 17.54
N GLY A 80 -0.38 -7.20 17.18
CA GLY A 80 -0.20 -6.51 15.91
C GLY A 80 -1.07 -5.26 15.80
N LEU A 81 -1.34 -4.84 14.56
CA LEU A 81 -2.13 -3.65 14.26
C LEU A 81 -3.15 -3.93 13.18
N VAL A 82 -4.30 -3.28 13.29
CA VAL A 82 -5.38 -3.38 12.32
C VAL A 82 -5.42 -2.09 11.49
N ILE A 83 -5.45 -2.25 10.17
CA ILE A 83 -5.67 -1.13 9.23
C ILE A 83 -7.04 -1.35 8.58
N MET A 84 -7.93 -0.38 8.73
CA MET A 84 -9.29 -0.43 8.20
C MET A 84 -9.44 0.54 7.03
N SER A 85 -10.00 0.05 5.92
CA SER A 85 -10.45 0.91 4.82
C SER A 85 -11.82 1.47 5.21
N LEU A 86 -12.02 2.78 5.05
CA LEU A 86 -13.27 3.46 5.41
C LEU A 86 -13.98 3.97 4.14
N GLU A 87 -15.31 4.14 4.21
CA GLU A 87 -16.14 4.60 3.09
C GLU A 87 -16.11 6.11 2.87
#